data_AF-A0A699QZA4-F1
#
_entry.id   AF-A0A699QZA4-F1
#
_cell.length_a   1.000
_cell.length_b   1.000
_cell.length_c   1.000
_cell.angle_alpha   90.00
_cell.angle_beta   90.00
_cell.angle_gamma   90.00
#
_symmetry.space_group_name_H-M   'P 1'
#
loop_
_entity.id
_entity.type
_entity.pdbx_description
1 polymer ?
#
loop_
_entity_poly.entity_id
_entity_poly.type
_entity_poly.pdbx_seq_one_letter_code
_entity_poly.pdbx_strand_id
1 'polypeptide(L)' 'MLKEEDEMVTPGEVLGNSTDIKPGKGAYLSRDTNTVYASITGHRSINPPSSESP' A
#
# COMPACT_ATOMS: atom_id res chain seq x y z
N MET A 1 10.50 -2.18 -16.39
CA MET A 1 9.78 -2.14 -15.11
C MET A 1 9.61 -0.68 -14.75
N LEU A 2 8.40 -0.14 -14.91
CA LEU A 2 8.10 1.19 -14.38
C LEU A 2 8.13 1.04 -12.85
N LYS A 3 9.19 1.53 -12.21
CA LYS A 3 9.16 1.82 -10.78
C LYS A 3 8.13 2.93 -10.63
N GLU A 4 6.87 2.57 -10.40
CA GLU A 4 5.85 3.51 -9.98
C GLU A 4 6.25 3.99 -8.58
N GLU A 5 7.04 5.06 -8.61
CA GLU A 5 7.29 6.05 -7.57
C GLU A 5 7.68 5.47 -6.21
N ASP A 6 9.00 5.49 -5.97
CA ASP A 6 9.63 5.55 -4.65
C ASP A 6 9.12 6.80 -3.89
N GLU A 7 7.82 6.84 -3.58
CA GLU A 7 7.20 7.95 -2.89
C GLU A 7 7.39 7.74 -1.40
N MET A 8 8.14 8.66 -0.77
CA MET A 8 8.28 8.74 0.66
C MET A 8 6.93 9.06 1.29
N VAL A 9 6.46 8.21 2.19
CA VAL A 9 5.23 8.40 2.95
C VAL A 9 5.52 8.51 4.45
N THR A 10 4.57 9.05 5.20
CA THR A 10 4.59 9.23 6.66
C THR A 10 3.32 8.65 7.31
N PRO A 11 3.34 8.33 8.63
CA PRO A 11 2.18 7.74 9.29
C PRO A 11 0.92 8.59 9.16
N GLY A 12 -0.20 7.94 8.79
CA GLY A 12 -1.49 8.59 8.58
C GLY A 12 -1.77 9.01 7.14
N GLU A 13 -0.79 8.97 6.24
CA GLU A 13 -1.02 9.21 4.82
C GLU A 13 -1.79 8.05 4.16
N VAL A 14 -2.61 8.41 3.16
CA VAL A 14 -3.48 7.48 2.44
C VAL A 14 -2.71 6.80 1.31
N LEU A 15 -2.80 5.48 1.25
CA LEU A 15 -2.14 4.63 0.26
C LEU A 15 -3.10 4.06 -0.80
N GLY A 16 -4.41 4.04 -0.55
CA GLY A 16 -5.43 3.56 -1.50
C GLY A 16 -6.66 2.92 -0.86
N ASN A 17 -7.54 2.30 -1.65
CA ASN A 17 -8.70 1.55 -1.17
C ASN A 17 -8.39 0.06 -1.04
N SER A 18 -8.92 -0.60 -0.01
CA SER A 18 -8.71 -2.04 0.18
C SER A 18 -9.46 -2.95 -0.80
N THR A 19 -10.35 -2.41 -1.64
CA THR A 19 -10.88 -3.14 -2.81
C THR A 19 -9.83 -3.35 -3.90
N ASP A 20 -8.83 -2.47 -3.96
CA ASP A 20 -7.86 -2.43 -5.07
C ASP A 20 -6.48 -2.92 -4.61
N ILE A 21 -6.12 -2.66 -3.35
CA ILE A 21 -4.81 -2.98 -2.79
C ILE A 21 -4.90 -3.68 -1.44
N LYS A 22 -3.94 -4.55 -1.14
CA LYS A 22 -3.82 -5.20 0.16
C LYS A 22 -2.73 -4.52 1.00
N PRO A 23 -2.98 -4.16 2.27
CA PRO A 23 -1.95 -3.58 3.12
C PRO A 23 -0.82 -4.60 3.37
N GLY A 24 0.42 -4.15 3.14
CA GLY A 24 1.64 -4.90 3.45
C GLY A 24 2.28 -4.47 4.77
N LYS A 25 3.58 -4.77 4.92
CA LYS A 25 4.37 -4.29 6.06
C LYS A 25 4.47 -2.76 6.02
N GLY A 26 4.22 -2.11 7.17
CA GLY A 26 4.26 -0.65 7.28
C GLY A 26 2.98 0.05 6.83
N ALA A 27 1.92 -0.71 6.56
CA ALA A 27 0.59 -0.19 6.25
C ALA A 27 -0.48 -0.91 7.09
N TYR A 28 -1.65 -0.28 7.24
CA TYR A 28 -2.80 -0.88 7.92
C TYR A 28 -4.12 -0.49 7.23
N LEU A 29 -5.15 -1.31 7.43
CA LEU A 29 -6.50 -1.05 6.96
C LEU A 29 -7.32 -0.37 8.05
N SER A 30 -7.89 0.79 7.74
CA SER A 30 -9.00 1.34 8.51
C SER A 30 -10.30 0.62 8.13
N ARG A 31 -10.94 -0.05 9.10
CA ARG A 31 -12.19 -0.77 8.86
C ARG A 31 -13.38 0.15 8.65
N ASP A 32 -13.33 1.36 9.19
CA ASP A 32 -14.44 2.31 9.12
C ASP A 32 -14.53 2.95 7.73
N THR A 33 -13.39 3.18 7.08
CA THR A 33 -13.29 3.87 5.78
C THR A 33 -12.89 2.95 4.63
N ASN A 34 -12.54 1.70 4.92
CA ASN A 34 -12.01 0.73 3.97
C ASN A 34 -10.71 1.19 3.29
N THR A 35 -9.98 2.10 3.94
CA THR A 35 -8.81 2.80 3.40
C THR A 35 -7.49 2.24 3.91
N VAL A 36 -6.58 2.12 2.96
CA VAL A 36 -5.12 2.01 2.98
C VAL A 36 -4.37 3.10 3.75
N TYR A 37 -3.77 2.91 4.93
CA TYR A 37 -2.93 3.96 5.54
C TYR A 37 -1.49 3.50 5.82
N ALA A 38 -0.54 4.42 5.73
CA ALA A 38 0.82 4.22 6.19
C ALA A 38 0.90 4.25 7.72
N SER A 39 1.69 3.36 8.32
CA SER A 39 1.97 3.33 9.77
C SER A 39 3.37 3.76 10.15
N ILE A 40 4.28 3.85 9.18
CA ILE A 40 5.68 4.25 9.36
C ILE A 40 6.10 5.23 8.28
N THR A 41 7.16 5.99 8.55
CA THR A 41 7.81 6.78 7.51
C THR A 41 8.72 5.89 6.67
N GLY A 42 8.62 5.98 5.35
CA GLY A 42 9.47 5.22 4.44
C GLY A 42 8.98 5.24 3.01
N HIS A 43 9.64 4.50 2.13
CA HIS A 43 9.25 4.38 0.73
C HIS A 43 8.05 3.44 0.59
N ARG A 44 6.97 3.88 -0.07
CA ARG A 44 5.89 2.97 -0.42
C ARG A 44 6.24 2.16 -1.68
N SER A 45 5.66 0.97 -1.81
CA SER A 45 5.67 0.20 -3.05
C SER A 45 4.36 -0.58 -3.20
N ILE A 46 3.90 -0.72 -4.44
CA ILE A 46 2.79 -1.59 -4.81
C ILE A 46 3.37 -2.74 -5.61
N ASN A 47 3.20 -3.96 -5.10
CA ASN A 47 3.67 -5.17 -5.76
C ASN A 47 2.49 -5.87 -6.43
N PRO A 48 2.54 -6.13 -7.75
CA PRO A 48 1.50 -6.90 -8.41
C PRO A 48 1.48 -8.33 -7.86
N PRO A 49 0.35 -9.04 -7.97
CA PRO A 49 0.29 -10.46 -7.64
C PRO A 49 1.32 -11.24 -8.47
N SER A 50 1.81 -12.35 -7.92
CA SER A 50 2.73 -13.23 -8.64
C SER A 50 2.09 -13.70 -9.94
N SER A 51 2.83 -13.60 -11.05
CA SER A 51 2.38 -14.15 -12.34
C SER A 51 2.30 -15.67 -12.34
N GLU A 52 2.94 -16.33 -11.36
CA GLU A 52 2.75 -17.75 -11.09
C GLU A 52 1.54 -17.92 -10.18
N SER A 53 0.37 -18.01 -10.80
CA SER A 53 -0.83 -18.59 -10.22
C SER A 53 -1.54 -19.37 -11.33
N PRO A 54 -1.95 -20.64 -11.10
CA PRO A 54 -2.60 -21.49 -12.10
C PRO A 54 -3.95 -20.94 -12.57
#